data_AF-V4XVI5-F1
#
_entry.id   AF-V4XVI5-F1
#
_cell.length_a   1.000
_cell.length_b   1.000
_cell.length_c   1.000
_cell.angle_alpha   90.00
_cell.angle_beta   90.00
_cell.angle_gamma   90.00
#
_symmetry.space_group_name_H-M   'P 1'
#
loop_
_entity.id
_entity.type
_entity.pdbx_description
1 polymer ?
#
loop_
_entity_poly.entity_id
_entity_poly.type
_entity_poly.pdbx_seq_one_letter_code
_entity_poly.pdbx_strand_id
1 'polypeptide(L)'
;MPAVAGVDAGATGPNGRPAVPRLLCEVGSQVVAALAGVESLQTPPADAFPYFYRRDPTDKRFRVRRGDTGAVVETVSGFAPMRAAGFVPVPMPLVPEHVLGPDAAVAGAWDLIVAEDTPGAGETDAAVEFDRTDR
;
A
#
# COMPACT_ATOMS: atom_id res chain seq x y z
N MET A 1 7.38 16.49 3.03
CA MET A 1 6.06 17.14 3.07
C MET A 1 5.07 16.06 3.45
N PRO A 2 4.33 16.17 4.56
CA PRO A 2 3.48 15.08 5.01
C PRO A 2 2.26 14.97 4.09
N ALA A 3 2.05 13.78 3.53
CA ALA A 3 0.84 12.99 3.73
C ALA A 3 -0.30 13.78 4.44
N VAL A 4 -1.17 14.44 3.66
CA VAL A 4 -2.35 15.22 4.12
C VAL A 4 -2.19 15.89 5.49
N ALA A 5 -1.60 17.10 5.51
CA ALA A 5 -1.35 17.85 6.73
C ALA A 5 -2.59 17.94 7.65
N GLY A 6 -2.46 17.45 8.89
CA GLY A 6 -3.42 17.70 9.99
C GLY A 6 -4.39 16.57 10.34
N VAL A 7 -4.34 15.42 9.65
CA VAL A 7 -5.19 14.27 9.98
C VAL A 7 -4.47 13.29 10.90
N ASP A 8 -4.96 13.14 12.12
CA ASP A 8 -4.49 12.10 13.05
C ASP A 8 -5.15 10.76 12.71
N ALA A 9 -4.42 9.88 12.02
CA ALA A 9 -4.88 8.52 11.70
C ALA A 9 -5.07 7.62 12.94
N GLY A 10 -4.46 7.99 14.07
CA GLY A 10 -4.62 7.34 15.36
C GLY A 10 -5.89 7.79 16.11
N ALA A 11 -6.53 8.88 15.70
CA ALA A 11 -7.67 9.44 16.39
C ALA A 11 -8.84 8.45 16.45
N THR A 12 -9.40 8.30 17.65
CA THR A 12 -10.58 7.48 17.92
C THR A 12 -11.70 8.34 18.46
N GLY A 13 -12.92 8.05 18.01
CA GLY A 13 -14.14 8.69 18.49
C GLY A 13 -14.58 8.12 19.85
N PRO A 14 -15.63 8.69 20.46
CA PRO A 14 -16.13 8.30 21.79
C PRO A 14 -16.56 6.83 21.91
N ASN A 15 -16.83 6.18 20.78
CA ASN A 15 -17.23 4.77 20.67
C ASN A 15 -16.05 3.82 20.37
N GLY A 16 -14.80 4.31 20.42
CA GLY A 16 -13.61 3.54 20.09
C GLY A 16 -13.40 3.27 18.60
N ARG A 17 -14.27 3.78 17.72
CA ARG A 17 -14.07 3.68 16.26
C ARG A 17 -13.09 4.74 15.76
N PRO A 18 -12.39 4.50 14.64
CA PRO A 18 -11.57 5.53 14.01
C PRO A 18 -12.38 6.80 13.74
N ALA A 19 -11.83 7.97 14.08
CA ALA A 19 -12.49 9.25 13.84
C ALA A 19 -12.45 9.66 12.35
N VAL A 20 -11.54 9.07 11.58
CA VAL A 20 -11.32 9.32 10.15
C VAL A 20 -11.07 8.00 9.42
N PRO A 21 -11.38 7.91 8.11
CA PRO A 21 -10.87 6.84 7.26
C PRO A 21 -9.34 6.76 7.33
N ARG A 22 -8.79 5.55 7.39
CA ARG A 22 -7.35 5.31 7.52
C ARG A 22 -6.95 4.03 6.81
N LEU A 23 -5.71 3.96 6.34
CA LEU A 23 -5.10 2.74 5.84
C LEU A 23 -4.28 2.10 6.95
N LEU A 24 -4.51 0.83 7.21
CA LEU A 24 -3.70 0.04 8.14
C LEU A 24 -2.66 -0.73 7.35
N CYS A 25 -1.39 -0.59 7.72
CA CYS A 25 -0.31 -1.41 7.21
C CYS A 25 -0.03 -2.51 8.23
N GLU A 26 -0.16 -3.76 7.80
CA GLU A 26 -0.05 -4.92 8.68
C GLU A 26 1.04 -5.88 8.20
N VAL A 27 1.70 -6.55 9.14
CA VAL A 27 2.59 -7.69 8.90
C VAL A 27 2.06 -8.85 9.74
N GLY A 28 1.48 -9.85 9.08
CA GLY A 28 0.69 -10.88 9.77
C GLY A 28 -0.51 -10.24 10.45
N SER A 29 -0.63 -10.40 11.78
CA SER A 29 -1.69 -9.79 12.59
C SER A 29 -1.29 -8.49 13.28
N GLN A 30 -0.08 -7.98 13.02
CA GLN A 30 0.44 -6.79 13.68
C GLN A 30 0.30 -5.56 12.79
N VAL A 31 -0.44 -4.56 13.27
CA VAL A 31 -0.46 -3.22 12.67
C VAL A 31 0.89 -2.54 12.92
N VAL A 32 1.63 -2.27 11.84
CA VAL A 32 2.93 -1.57 11.87
C VAL A 32 2.79 -0.07 11.62
N ALA A 33 1.73 0.36 10.92
CA ALA A 33 1.42 1.78 10.73
C ALA A 33 -0.07 2.00 10.47
N ALA A 34 -0.56 3.18 10.86
CA ALA A 34 -1.85 3.71 10.42
C ALA A 34 -1.59 5.01 9.64
N LEU A 35 -2.10 5.09 8.41
CA LEU A 35 -1.90 6.22 7.51
C LEU A 35 -3.24 6.94 7.28
N ALA A 36 -3.19 8.27 7.16
CA ALA A 36 -4.37 9.12 6.99
C ALA A 36 -5.06 8.99 5.61
N GLY A 37 -4.53 8.16 4.72
CA GLY A 37 -5.04 7.94 3.37
C GLY A 37 -3.94 7.58 2.38
N VAL A 38 -4.31 7.27 1.14
CA VAL A 38 -3.40 6.82 0.07
C VAL A 38 -2.27 7.80 -0.24
N GLU A 39 -2.51 9.10 -0.14
CA GLU A 39 -1.47 10.13 -0.31
C GLU A 39 -0.30 9.96 0.67
N SER A 40 -0.56 9.38 1.84
CA SER A 40 0.46 9.11 2.85
C SER A 40 1.46 8.04 2.44
N LEU A 41 1.12 7.20 1.46
CA LEU A 41 2.02 6.18 0.92
C LEU A 41 3.19 6.80 0.14
N GLN A 42 3.05 8.05 -0.34
CA GLN A 42 4.13 8.73 -1.04
C GLN A 42 5.30 9.12 -0.11
N THR A 43 5.01 9.40 1.15
CA THR A 43 6.00 9.78 2.16
C THR A 43 5.55 9.21 3.51
N PRO A 44 5.72 7.90 3.72
CA PRO A 44 5.30 7.25 4.94
C PRO A 44 6.18 7.71 6.13
N PRO A 45 5.69 7.58 7.37
CA PRO A 45 6.41 8.04 8.55
C PRO A 45 7.64 7.14 8.81
N ALA A 46 8.78 7.78 9.12
CA ALA A 46 10.08 7.12 9.16
C ALA A 46 10.30 6.17 10.35
N ASP A 47 9.48 6.30 11.40
CA ASP A 47 9.45 5.41 12.55
C ASP A 47 8.90 4.03 12.20
N ALA A 48 7.83 3.97 11.39
CA ALA A 48 7.27 2.72 10.88
C ALA A 48 7.98 2.22 9.62
N PHE A 49 8.43 3.13 8.75
CA PHE A 49 9.10 2.83 7.49
C PHE A 49 10.46 3.52 7.41
N PRO A 50 11.52 2.94 8.03
CA PRO A 50 12.82 3.58 8.14
C PRO A 50 13.55 3.72 6.81
N TYR A 51 13.12 2.99 5.78
CA TYR A 51 13.74 2.99 4.46
C TYR A 51 12.70 3.15 3.36
N PHE A 52 13.06 3.90 2.33
CA PHE A 52 12.34 3.95 1.06
C PHE A 52 13.34 3.80 -0.08
N TYR A 53 12.87 3.34 -1.25
CA TYR A 53 13.72 3.22 -2.42
C TYR A 53 13.13 3.97 -3.60
N ARG A 54 14.01 4.49 -4.45
CA ARG A 54 13.62 5.10 -5.73
C ARG A 54 14.56 4.64 -6.83
N ARG A 55 14.00 4.32 -8.00
CA ARG A 55 14.80 4.11 -9.19
C ARG A 55 15.29 5.46 -9.70
N ASP A 56 16.60 5.61 -9.82
CA ASP A 56 17.18 6.83 -10.37
C ASP A 56 16.86 6.95 -11.87
N PRO A 57 16.44 8.14 -12.34
CA PRO A 57 16.07 8.31 -13.74
C PRO A 57 17.27 8.25 -14.70
N THR A 58 18.49 8.51 -14.23
CA THR A 58 19.69 8.62 -15.08
C THR A 58 20.39 7.27 -15.24
N ASP A 59 20.73 6.61 -14.12
CA ASP A 59 21.48 5.35 -14.14
C ASP A 59 20.60 4.10 -14.04
N LYS A 60 19.28 4.29 -13.85
CA LYS A 60 18.26 3.24 -13.71
C LYS A 60 18.48 2.27 -12.55
N ARG A 61 19.38 2.58 -11.61
CA ARG A 61 19.62 1.80 -10.38
C ARG A 61 18.67 2.25 -9.27
N PHE A 62 18.40 1.36 -8.33
CA PHE A 62 17.64 1.69 -7.13
C PHE A 62 18.56 2.27 -6.08
N ARG A 63 18.12 3.38 -5.48
CA ARG A 63 18.76 3.99 -4.31
C ARG A 63 17.85 3.76 -3.11
N VAL A 64 18.34 3.02 -2.13
CA VAL A 64 17.68 2.87 -0.83
C VAL A 64 18.13 4.04 0.05
N ARG A 65 17.17 4.71 0.67
CA ARG A 65 17.37 5.92 1.46
C ARG A 65 16.77 5.77 2.83
N ARG A 66 17.38 6.41 3.82
CA ARG A 66 16.85 6.50 5.19
C ARG A 66 15.71 7.52 5.22
N GLY A 67 14.58 7.18 5.83
CA GLY A 67 13.37 8.01 5.84
C GLY A 67 13.53 9.34 6.58
N ASP A 68 14.33 9.36 7.65
CA ASP A 68 14.55 10.53 8.51
C ASP A 68 15.45 11.61 7.88
N THR A 69 16.43 11.20 7.08
CA THR A 69 17.54 12.04 6.59
C THR A 69 17.59 12.10 5.07
N GLY A 70 16.93 11.17 4.38
CA GLY A 70 17.01 11.02 2.93
C GLY A 70 18.37 10.51 2.42
N ALA A 71 19.31 10.20 3.31
CA ALA A 71 20.64 9.74 2.96
C ALA A 71 20.59 8.40 2.23
N VAL A 72 21.36 8.25 1.14
CA VAL A 72 21.48 6.98 0.42
C VAL A 72 22.31 6.02 1.25
N VAL A 73 21.74 4.86 1.57
CA VAL A 73 22.41 3.80 2.34
C VAL A 73 22.80 2.61 1.48
N GLU A 74 22.20 2.45 0.30
CA GLU A 74 22.50 1.34 -0.62
C GLU A 74 22.12 1.70 -2.08
N THR A 75 22.86 1.17 -3.05
CA THR A 75 22.61 1.33 -4.50
C THR A 75 22.67 0.00 -5.26
N VAL A 76 21.51 -0.52 -5.64
CA VAL A 76 21.34 -1.86 -6.23
C VAL A 76 20.78 -1.82 -7.65
N SER A 77 21.09 -2.83 -8.46
CA SER A 77 20.63 -2.92 -9.85
C SER A 77 19.21 -3.44 -10.01
N GLY A 78 18.60 -4.01 -8.95
CA GLY A 78 17.26 -4.58 -9.00
C GLY A 78 16.79 -5.11 -7.65
N PHE A 79 15.61 -5.72 -7.63
CA PHE A 79 15.01 -6.26 -6.41
C PHE A 79 15.73 -7.49 -5.85
N ALA A 80 16.30 -8.35 -6.69
CA ALA A 80 17.06 -9.49 -6.18
C ALA A 80 18.32 -9.05 -5.40
N PRO A 81 19.18 -8.15 -5.92
CA PRO A 81 20.27 -7.58 -5.13
C PRO A 81 19.79 -6.76 -3.92
N MET A 82 18.63 -6.08 -4.01
CA MET A 82 18.04 -5.38 -2.87
C MET A 82 17.70 -6.32 -1.70
N ARG A 83 17.08 -7.47 -2.01
CA ARG A 83 16.80 -8.52 -1.02
C ARG A 83 18.08 -9.13 -0.45
N ALA A 84 19.09 -9.34 -1.29
CA ALA A 84 20.40 -9.82 -0.83
C ALA A 84 21.09 -8.83 0.13
N ALA A 85 20.82 -7.52 -0.03
CA ALA A 85 21.28 -6.47 0.88
C ALA A 85 20.41 -6.31 2.15
N GLY A 86 19.41 -7.18 2.36
CA GLY A 86 18.57 -7.19 3.57
C GLY A 86 17.33 -6.30 3.50
N PHE A 87 17.02 -5.71 2.35
CA PHE A 87 15.83 -4.88 2.16
C PHE A 87 14.70 -5.67 1.49
N VAL A 88 13.49 -5.61 2.04
CA VAL A 88 12.29 -6.23 1.45
C VAL A 88 11.52 -5.15 0.67
N PRO A 89 11.62 -5.09 -0.66
CA PRO A 89 10.87 -4.12 -1.44
C PRO A 89 9.37 -4.41 -1.36
N VAL A 90 8.60 -3.41 -0.95
CA VAL A 90 7.14 -3.45 -1.02
C VAL A 90 6.74 -3.02 -2.43
N PRO A 91 6.06 -3.87 -3.23
CA PRO A 91 5.57 -3.47 -4.53
C PRO A 91 4.62 -2.28 -4.39
N MET A 92 4.55 -1.44 -5.43
CA MET A 92 3.62 -0.31 -5.44
C MET A 92 2.20 -0.85 -5.19
N PRO A 93 1.50 -0.40 -4.13
CA PRO A 93 0.15 -0.87 -3.89
C PRO A 93 -0.73 -0.48 -5.07
N LEU A 94 -1.63 -1.38 -5.47
CA LEU A 94 -2.66 -1.06 -6.46
C LEU A 94 -3.60 -0.04 -5.81
N VAL A 95 -3.51 1.21 -6.26
CA VAL A 95 -4.43 2.28 -5.89
C VAL A 95 -5.40 2.43 -7.06
N PRO A 96 -6.67 2.02 -6.91
CA PRO A 96 -7.64 1.99 -8.01
C PRO A 96 -7.75 3.31 -8.76
N GLU A 97 -7.70 4.44 -8.06
CA GLU A 97 -7.76 5.79 -8.63
C GLU A 97 -6.57 6.08 -9.56
N HIS A 98 -5.39 5.49 -9.28
CA HIS A 98 -4.20 5.59 -10.13
C HIS A 98 -4.25 4.67 -11.35
N VAL A 99 -4.98 3.55 -11.26
CA VAL A 99 -5.06 2.55 -12.33
C VAL A 99 -6.20 2.86 -13.30
N LEU A 100 -7.34 3.30 -12.76
CA LEU A 100 -8.58 3.54 -13.50
C LEU A 100 -8.74 5.00 -13.94
N GLY A 101 -8.00 5.93 -13.31
CA GLY A 101 -8.10 7.36 -13.55
C GLY A 101 -9.17 8.06 -12.72
N PRO A 102 -9.13 9.41 -12.64
CA PRO A 102 -9.99 10.19 -11.75
C PRO A 102 -11.47 10.20 -12.14
N ASP A 103 -11.78 9.93 -13.42
CA ASP A 103 -13.15 9.94 -13.96
C ASP A 103 -13.82 8.56 -13.92
N ALA A 104 -13.10 7.53 -13.46
CA ALA A 104 -13.72 6.23 -13.26
C ALA A 104 -14.78 6.35 -12.17
N ALA A 105 -16.00 5.88 -12.44
CA ALA A 105 -17.11 5.85 -11.48
C ALA A 105 -16.90 4.74 -10.42
N VAL A 106 -15.71 4.75 -9.81
CA VAL A 106 -15.19 3.77 -8.84
C VAL A 106 -16.20 3.56 -7.72
N ALA A 107 -16.77 4.65 -7.18
CA ALA A 107 -17.78 4.59 -6.12
C ALA A 107 -19.03 3.76 -6.47
N GLY A 108 -19.37 3.60 -7.75
CA GLY A 108 -20.48 2.77 -8.23
C GLY A 108 -20.05 1.45 -8.89
N ALA A 109 -18.75 1.17 -8.95
CA ALA A 109 -18.17 0.03 -9.66
C ALA A 109 -17.50 -0.97 -8.70
N TRP A 110 -17.76 -0.87 -7.40
CA TRP A 110 -17.28 -1.83 -6.41
C TRP A 110 -18.36 -2.86 -6.09
N ASP A 111 -17.97 -4.12 -6.18
CA ASP A 111 -18.67 -5.24 -5.56
C ASP A 111 -17.82 -5.78 -4.40
N LEU A 112 -18.46 -6.15 -3.29
CA LEU A 112 -17.76 -6.67 -2.10
C LEU A 112 -17.75 -8.19 -2.14
N ILE A 113 -16.63 -8.77 -2.55
CA ILE A 113 -16.44 -10.21 -2.51
C ILE A 113 -15.77 -10.59 -1.18
N VAL A 114 -16.47 -11.37 -0.36
CA VAL A 114 -15.88 -12.06 0.78
C VAL A 114 -15.26 -13.35 0.25
N ALA A 115 -13.93 -13.38 0.12
CA ALA A 115 -13.22 -14.62 -0.16
C ALA A 115 -13.17 -15.45 1.13
N GLU A 116 -13.86 -16.59 1.15
CA GLU A 116 -13.64 -17.58 2.20
C GLU A 116 -12.30 -18.27 1.94
N ASP A 117 -11.37 -18.12 2.88
CA ASP A 117 -10.08 -18.79 2.87
C ASP A 117 -10.32 -20.30 3.12
N THR A 118 -10.72 -21.03 2.07
CA THR A 118 -10.86 -22.48 2.15
C THR A 118 -9.48 -23.09 1.89
N PRO A 119 -8.82 -23.68 2.89
CA PRO A 119 -7.50 -24.23 2.69
C PRO A 119 -7.62 -25.55 1.91
N GLY A 120 -7.24 -25.49 0.63
CA GLY A 120 -6.85 -26.63 -0.18
C GLY A 120 -7.94 -27.26 -1.04
N ALA A 121 -8.04 -26.81 -2.29
CA ALA A 121 -8.29 -27.67 -3.44
C ALA A 121 -7.65 -27.00 -4.66
N GLY A 122 -6.81 -27.74 -5.38
CA GLY A 122 -6.02 -27.22 -6.48
C GLY A 122 -6.88 -26.65 -7.62
N GLU A 123 -6.30 -25.64 -8.26
CA GLU A 123 -6.48 -25.27 -9.67
C GLU A 123 -7.70 -25.90 -10.35
N THR A 124 -8.84 -25.26 -10.20
CA THR A 124 -9.93 -25.41 -11.16
C THR A 124 -10.37 -24.02 -11.57
N ASP A 125 -10.21 -23.78 -12.86
CA ASP A 125 -10.67 -22.63 -13.64
C ASP A 125 -12.20 -22.52 -13.49
N ALA A 126 -12.65 -22.02 -12.33
CA ALA A 126 -14.04 -21.74 -12.08
C ALA A 126 -14.33 -20.37 -12.70
N ALA A 127 -14.81 -20.41 -13.94
CA ALA A 127 -15.38 -19.25 -14.61
C ALA A 127 -16.36 -18.56 -13.67
N VAL A 128 -16.02 -17.34 -13.26
CA VAL A 128 -16.90 -16.47 -12.48
C VAL A 128 -18.04 -16.06 -13.42
N GLU A 129 -19.21 -16.66 -13.24
CA GLU A 129 -20.42 -16.26 -13.94
C GLU A 129 -20.91 -14.94 -13.33
N PHE A 130 -20.74 -13.86 -14.10
CA PHE A 130 -21.24 -12.54 -13.74
C PHE A 130 -22.74 -12.49 -14.00
N ASP A 131 -23.55 -12.63 -12.94
CA ASP A 131 -24.98 -12.34 -13.03
C ASP A 131 -25.16 -10.82 -13.23
N ARG A 132 -25.46 -10.43 -14.48
CA ARG A 132 -25.92 -9.09 -14.79
C ARG A 132 -27.41 -9.01 -14.48
N THR A 133 -27.73 -8.73 -13.24
CA THR A 133 -29.07 -8.24 -12.90
C THR A 133 -29.05 -6.72 -12.74
N ASP A 134 -29.78 -6.06 -13.63
CA ASP A 134 -30.09 -4.62 -13.69
C ASP A 134 -30.34 -3.97 -12.31
N ARG A 135 -29.63 -2.87 -12.00
CA ARG A 135 -30.21 -1.50 -12.00
C ARG A 135 -29.21 -0.39 -11.67
#